data_AF-A0A091QY06-F1
#
_entry.id   AF-A0A091QY06-F1
#
_cell.length_a   1.000
_cell.length_b   1.000
_cell.length_c   1.000
_cell.angle_alpha   90.00
_cell.angle_beta   90.00
_cell.angle_gamma   90.00
#
_symmetry.space_group_name_H-M   'P 1'
#
loop_
_entity.id
_entity.type
_entity.pdbx_description
1 polymer ?
#
loop_
_entity_poly.entity_id
_entity_poly.type
_entity_poly.pdbx_seq_one_letter_code
_entity_poly.pdbx_strand_id
1 'polypeptide(L)'
;LSACLCFIMTALGVTAGAHRLWSHRSYKAKLPLRIFLAAANSMAFQNDIYEWSRDHRVHHKYSETDADPHNARRGFFFSHIGWLFVRKHRDVIEKGRKLDFTDLLDDPVVRFQRKYYKSSVVLMCFVIPTCVPWYLWGESLWNAYFLASILRYTISLNVTWLVNSAAHMYGNRPYDKYINPRQNTFVTLGAMGEGFHNYHHTFPFDYSASELGLKFNPTTWFIDFMFWLGLVTDRKQAPKEMIQARKERTGDGS
;
A
#
# COMPACT_ATOMS: atom_id res chain seq x y z
N LEU A 1 -12.38 -4.57 -19.17
CA LEU A 1 -11.10 -3.88 -19.46
C LEU A 1 -10.89 -2.63 -18.57
N SER A 2 -11.76 -1.62 -18.62
CA SER A 2 -11.60 -0.39 -17.82
C SER A 2 -11.52 -0.62 -16.30
N ALA A 3 -12.40 -1.45 -15.74
CA ALA A 3 -12.34 -1.79 -14.33
C ALA A 3 -11.00 -2.43 -13.93
N CYS A 4 -10.44 -3.31 -14.77
CA CYS A 4 -9.13 -3.91 -14.54
C CYS A 4 -7.99 -2.88 -14.60
N LEU A 5 -8.03 -1.97 -15.57
CA LEU A 5 -7.04 -0.88 -15.68
C LEU A 5 -7.12 0.06 -14.47
N CYS A 6 -8.34 0.45 -14.07
CA CYS A 6 -8.58 1.26 -12.88
C CYS A 6 -8.13 0.54 -11.60
N PHE A 7 -8.30 -0.78 -11.53
CA PHE A 7 -7.79 -1.59 -10.42
C PHE A 7 -6.25 -1.55 -10.35
N ILE A 8 -5.56 -1.72 -11.49
CA ILE A 8 -4.09 -1.64 -11.54
C ILE A 8 -3.61 -0.24 -11.15
N MET A 9 -4.24 0.82 -11.67
CA MET A 9 -3.91 2.19 -11.28
C MET A 9 -4.13 2.43 -9.79
N THR A 10 -5.28 2.00 -9.26
CA THR A 10 -5.61 2.05 -7.83
C THR A 10 -4.53 1.37 -6.99
N ALA A 11 -4.17 0.14 -7.36
CA ALA A 11 -3.16 -0.64 -6.66
C ALA A 11 -1.79 0.06 -6.69
N LEU A 12 -1.31 0.51 -7.85
CA LEU A 12 -0.04 1.26 -7.95
C LEU A 12 -0.02 2.54 -7.11
N GLY A 13 -1.14 3.26 -7.03
CA GLY A 13 -1.28 4.44 -6.18
C GLY A 13 -1.07 4.14 -4.69
N VAL A 14 -1.45 2.94 -4.25
CA VAL A 14 -1.21 2.46 -2.88
C VAL A 14 0.18 1.87 -2.75
N THR A 15 0.54 0.87 -3.56
CA THR A 15 1.75 0.05 -3.38
C THR A 15 3.02 0.78 -3.79
N ALA A 16 3.10 1.30 -5.02
CA ALA A 16 4.26 2.09 -5.46
C ALA A 16 4.27 3.47 -4.78
N GLY A 17 3.09 4.11 -4.70
CA GLY A 17 2.91 5.44 -4.12
C GLY A 17 2.92 5.45 -2.59
N ALA A 18 1.74 5.41 -1.98
CA ALA A 18 1.55 5.64 -0.55
C ALA A 18 2.48 4.78 0.32
N HIS A 19 2.67 3.53 -0.04
CA HIS A 19 3.47 2.56 0.68
C HIS A 19 4.97 2.72 0.46
N ARG A 20 5.50 2.27 -0.69
CA ARG A 20 6.95 2.17 -0.93
C ARG A 20 7.62 3.56 -1.05
N LEU A 21 7.02 4.48 -1.80
CA LEU A 21 7.56 5.83 -2.00
C LEU A 21 7.41 6.72 -0.75
N TRP A 22 6.18 7.00 -0.32
CA TRP A 22 5.95 8.03 0.70
C TRP A 22 6.09 7.50 2.14
N SER A 23 5.63 6.28 2.44
CA SER A 23 5.76 5.75 3.81
C SER A 23 7.18 5.29 4.12
N HIS A 24 7.78 4.53 3.20
CA HIS A 24 9.08 3.87 3.42
C HIS A 24 10.28 4.59 2.84
N ARG A 25 10.09 5.51 1.88
CA ARG A 25 11.19 6.20 1.18
C ARG A 25 12.20 5.20 0.61
N SER A 26 11.70 4.10 0.06
CA SER A 26 12.53 3.00 -0.46
C SER A 26 13.10 3.29 -1.84
N TYR A 27 12.58 4.32 -2.52
CA TYR A 27 13.14 4.89 -3.74
C TYR A 27 12.79 6.38 -3.85
N LYS A 28 13.38 7.08 -4.83
CA LYS A 28 13.04 8.47 -5.18
C LYS A 28 12.33 8.53 -6.53
N ALA A 29 11.29 9.35 -6.62
CA ALA A 29 10.51 9.55 -7.84
C ALA A 29 10.60 11.01 -8.33
N LYS A 30 10.78 11.21 -9.64
CA LYS A 30 10.69 12.53 -10.27
C LYS A 30 9.24 13.05 -10.23
N LEU A 31 9.08 14.36 -10.38
CA LEU A 31 7.80 15.05 -10.26
C LEU A 31 6.66 14.43 -11.12
N PRO A 32 6.87 14.06 -12.42
CA PRO A 32 5.81 13.47 -13.22
C PRO A 32 5.25 12.17 -12.62
N LEU A 33 6.14 11.29 -12.13
CA LEU A 33 5.73 10.03 -11.51
C LEU A 33 5.03 10.27 -10.16
N ARG A 34 5.49 11.23 -9.36
CA ARG A 34 4.81 11.60 -8.11
C ARG A 34 3.38 12.09 -8.35
N ILE A 35 3.18 12.93 -9.37
CA ILE A 35 1.85 13.41 -9.75
C ILE A 35 0.96 12.25 -10.19
N PHE A 36 1.48 11.37 -11.06
CA PHE A 36 0.76 10.17 -11.49
C PHE A 36 0.33 9.30 -10.30
N LEU A 37 1.27 8.97 -9.40
CA LEU A 37 0.99 8.15 -8.22
C LEU A 37 0.01 8.82 -7.25
N ALA A 38 0.00 10.15 -7.14
CA ALA A 38 -0.94 10.87 -6.29
C ALA A 38 -2.37 10.87 -6.86
N ALA A 39 -2.50 10.99 -8.20
CA ALA A 39 -3.79 10.83 -8.87
C ALA A 39 -4.31 9.38 -8.75
N ALA A 40 -3.42 8.41 -8.96
CA ALA A 40 -3.70 6.98 -8.78
C ALA A 40 -4.10 6.65 -7.32
N ASN A 41 -3.44 7.24 -6.32
CA ASN A 41 -3.82 7.10 -4.91
C ASN A 41 -5.21 7.71 -4.62
N SER A 42 -5.56 8.82 -5.26
CA SER A 42 -6.91 9.39 -5.13
C SER A 42 -7.99 8.47 -5.71
N MET A 43 -7.67 7.66 -6.73
CA MET A 43 -8.56 6.61 -7.25
C MET A 43 -8.77 5.46 -6.24
N ALA A 44 -7.76 5.21 -5.39
CA ALA A 44 -7.83 4.18 -4.37
C ALA A 44 -8.75 4.54 -3.20
N PHE A 45 -8.90 5.84 -2.91
CA PHE A 45 -9.74 6.38 -1.84
C PHE A 45 -9.49 5.70 -0.47
N GLN A 46 -8.23 5.68 -0.03
CA GLN A 46 -7.81 5.11 1.27
C GLN A 46 -7.28 6.17 2.25
N ASN A 47 -7.90 7.35 2.29
CA ASN A 47 -7.37 8.60 2.86
C ASN A 47 -6.25 9.24 2.00
N ASP A 48 -5.92 10.50 2.33
CA ASP A 48 -4.87 11.24 1.65
C ASP A 48 -3.48 10.65 1.98
N ILE A 49 -2.49 10.95 1.14
CA ILE A 49 -1.15 10.33 1.23
C ILE A 49 -0.53 10.57 2.61
N TYR A 50 -0.69 11.76 3.17
CA TYR A 50 -0.12 12.08 4.48
C TYR A 50 -0.77 11.23 5.58
N GLU A 51 -2.10 11.13 5.60
CA GLU A 51 -2.81 10.32 6.59
C GLU A 51 -2.48 8.83 6.47
N TRP A 52 -2.48 8.29 5.24
CA TRP A 52 -2.13 6.90 4.98
C TRP A 52 -0.70 6.61 5.46
N SER A 53 0.27 7.42 5.05
CA SER A 53 1.68 7.24 5.44
C SER A 53 1.93 7.44 6.92
N ARG A 54 1.20 8.35 7.58
CA ARG A 54 1.26 8.52 9.03
C ARG A 54 0.85 7.23 9.74
N ASP A 55 -0.33 6.72 9.43
CA ASP A 55 -0.85 5.51 10.06
C ASP A 55 0.04 4.30 9.76
N HIS A 56 0.56 4.18 8.55
CA HIS A 56 1.46 3.10 8.14
C HIS A 56 2.82 3.13 8.87
N ARG A 57 3.42 4.31 9.04
CA ARG A 57 4.67 4.44 9.83
C ARG A 57 4.44 4.07 11.30
N VAL A 58 3.29 4.43 11.85
CA VAL A 58 2.90 4.03 13.22
C VAL A 58 2.73 2.52 13.31
N HIS A 59 2.02 1.92 12.35
CA HIS A 59 1.85 0.48 12.24
C HIS A 59 3.20 -0.27 12.24
N HIS A 60 4.17 0.13 11.41
CA HIS A 60 5.48 -0.51 11.42
C HIS A 60 6.25 -0.33 12.73
N LYS A 61 6.16 0.85 13.35
CA LYS A 61 6.94 1.14 14.56
C LYS A 61 6.38 0.41 15.78
N TYR A 62 5.07 0.23 15.85
CA TYR A 62 4.37 -0.27 17.02
C TYR A 62 3.42 -1.43 16.72
N SER A 63 3.75 -2.22 15.69
CA SER A 63 2.97 -3.35 15.21
C SER A 63 2.57 -4.27 16.36
N GLU A 64 1.34 -4.81 16.32
CA GLU A 64 0.80 -5.69 17.34
C GLU A 64 0.66 -5.07 18.75
N THR A 65 0.59 -3.74 18.86
CA THR A 65 0.29 -3.04 20.11
C THR A 65 -0.95 -2.16 19.99
N ASP A 66 -1.44 -1.57 21.08
CA ASP A 66 -2.55 -0.61 21.00
C ASP A 66 -2.20 0.70 20.27
N ALA A 67 -0.93 0.92 19.94
CA ALA A 67 -0.54 2.02 19.05
C ALA A 67 -0.63 1.65 17.56
N ASP A 68 -0.80 0.38 17.21
CA ASP A 68 -1.03 -0.04 15.83
C ASP A 68 -2.48 0.27 15.41
N PRO A 69 -2.71 1.10 14.38
CA PRO A 69 -4.06 1.47 13.94
C PRO A 69 -4.95 0.27 13.61
N HIS A 70 -4.38 -0.82 13.09
CA HIS A 70 -5.07 -2.03 12.67
C HIS A 70 -4.49 -3.27 13.37
N ASN A 71 -4.19 -3.13 14.67
CA ASN A 71 -3.63 -4.17 15.54
C ASN A 71 -4.26 -5.55 15.31
N ALA A 72 -3.51 -6.45 14.67
CA ALA A 72 -3.94 -7.81 14.35
C ALA A 72 -4.25 -8.67 15.59
N ARG A 73 -3.75 -8.32 16.78
CA ARG A 73 -4.08 -9.03 18.04
C ARG A 73 -5.54 -8.86 18.46
N ARG A 74 -6.25 -7.87 17.90
CA ARG A 74 -7.70 -7.66 18.12
C ARG A 74 -8.57 -8.53 17.20
N GLY A 75 -7.95 -9.43 16.42
CA GLY A 75 -8.64 -10.39 15.58
C GLY A 75 -8.85 -9.92 14.15
N PHE A 76 -9.18 -10.88 13.27
CA PHE A 76 -9.25 -10.67 11.82
C PHE A 76 -10.20 -9.53 11.44
N PHE A 77 -11.40 -9.51 12.01
CA PHE A 77 -12.39 -8.48 11.66
C PHE A 77 -11.90 -7.07 11.99
N PHE A 78 -11.24 -6.88 13.13
CA PHE A 78 -10.71 -5.57 13.53
C PHE A 78 -9.62 -5.10 12.56
N SER A 79 -8.61 -5.92 12.28
CA SER A 79 -7.51 -5.55 11.40
C SER A 79 -7.91 -5.46 9.92
N HIS A 80 -8.96 -6.16 9.52
CA HIS A 80 -9.49 -6.09 8.16
C HIS A 80 -10.28 -4.79 7.93
N ILE A 81 -11.33 -4.53 8.71
CA ILE A 81 -12.22 -3.38 8.47
C ILE A 81 -12.73 -2.72 9.75
N GLY A 82 -12.81 -3.46 10.86
CA GLY A 82 -13.39 -2.98 12.12
C GLY A 82 -12.73 -1.72 12.67
N TRP A 83 -11.42 -1.56 12.48
CA TRP A 83 -10.68 -0.37 12.90
C TRP A 83 -11.17 0.94 12.26
N LEU A 84 -11.80 0.88 11.08
CA LEU A 84 -12.36 2.04 10.38
C LEU A 84 -13.70 2.50 10.97
N PHE A 85 -14.40 1.65 11.74
CA PHE A 85 -15.71 1.94 12.32
C PHE A 85 -15.66 2.44 13.75
N VAL A 86 -14.47 2.52 14.33
CA VAL A 86 -14.27 2.92 15.74
C VAL A 86 -13.27 4.06 15.84
N ARG A 87 -13.29 4.75 16.98
CA ARG A 87 -12.25 5.75 17.27
C ARG A 87 -10.91 5.03 17.45
N LYS A 88 -9.85 5.61 16.88
CA LYS A 88 -8.47 5.15 17.11
C LYS A 88 -8.16 5.12 18.60
N HIS A 89 -7.43 4.10 19.03
CA HIS A 89 -6.93 4.04 20.39
C HIS A 89 -6.02 5.25 20.69
N ARG A 90 -6.00 5.72 21.93
CA ARG A 90 -5.23 6.92 22.33
C ARG A 90 -3.75 6.79 21.99
N ASP A 91 -3.17 5.60 22.21
CA ASP A 91 -1.78 5.30 21.89
C ASP A 91 -1.42 5.51 20.41
N VAL A 92 -2.35 5.28 19.48
CA VAL A 92 -2.10 5.54 18.04
C VAL A 92 -1.79 7.02 17.83
N ILE A 93 -2.54 7.90 18.52
CA ILE A 93 -2.39 9.35 18.42
C ILE A 93 -1.13 9.80 19.17
N GLU A 94 -0.96 9.34 20.41
CA GLU A 94 0.14 9.76 21.28
C GLU A 94 1.50 9.30 20.76
N LYS A 95 1.62 8.06 20.28
CA LYS A 95 2.86 7.56 19.69
C LYS A 95 3.06 8.05 18.26
N GLY A 96 1.98 8.25 17.49
CA GLY A 96 2.06 8.85 16.17
C GLY A 96 2.66 10.25 16.17
N ARG A 97 2.34 11.09 17.16
CA ARG A 97 2.94 12.43 17.33
C ARG A 97 4.46 12.43 17.57
N LYS A 98 5.05 11.29 17.93
CA LYS A 98 6.50 11.16 18.19
C LYS A 98 7.29 10.80 16.92
N LEU A 99 6.61 10.51 15.82
CA LEU A 99 7.24 10.20 14.54
C LEU A 99 7.42 11.49 13.72
N ASP A 100 8.47 11.49 12.91
CA ASP A 100 8.74 12.57 11.96
C ASP A 100 7.99 12.35 10.64
N PHE A 101 7.33 13.41 10.18
CA PHE A 101 6.58 13.48 8.92
C PHE A 101 6.92 14.75 8.12
N THR A 102 8.00 15.45 8.49
CA THR A 102 8.43 16.68 7.83
C THR A 102 8.66 16.45 6.34
N ASP A 103 9.19 15.28 5.98
CA ASP A 103 9.39 14.87 4.59
C ASP A 103 8.11 14.80 3.76
N LEU A 104 6.97 14.41 4.37
CA LEU A 104 5.66 14.39 3.70
C LEU A 104 5.07 15.80 3.61
N LEU A 105 5.30 16.64 4.61
CA LEU A 105 4.83 18.03 4.64
C LEU A 105 5.63 18.92 3.67
N ASP A 106 6.89 18.61 3.43
CA ASP A 106 7.74 19.33 2.49
C ASP A 106 7.41 18.95 1.02
N ASP A 107 6.91 17.74 0.76
CA ASP A 107 6.53 17.33 -0.59
C ASP A 107 5.30 18.12 -1.09
N PRO A 108 5.45 18.98 -2.13
CA PRO A 108 4.35 19.78 -2.64
C PRO A 108 3.23 18.93 -3.26
N VAL A 109 3.53 17.74 -3.78
CA VAL A 109 2.52 16.84 -4.35
C VAL A 109 1.62 16.27 -3.25
N VAL A 110 2.20 15.89 -2.12
CA VAL A 110 1.46 15.39 -0.95
C VAL A 110 0.57 16.50 -0.38
N ARG A 111 1.11 17.71 -0.20
CA ARG A 111 0.33 18.87 0.26
C ARG A 111 -0.82 19.21 -0.68
N PHE A 112 -0.56 19.20 -1.99
CA PHE A 112 -1.58 19.47 -3.00
C PHE A 112 -2.71 18.42 -2.94
N GLN A 113 -2.35 17.13 -2.95
CA GLN A 113 -3.32 16.05 -2.89
C GLN A 113 -4.15 16.11 -1.60
N ARG A 114 -3.52 16.39 -0.45
CA ARG A 114 -4.24 16.58 0.82
C ARG A 114 -5.21 17.76 0.79
N LYS A 115 -4.80 18.90 0.23
CA LYS A 115 -5.64 20.11 0.11
C LYS A 115 -6.89 19.87 -0.75
N TYR A 116 -6.75 19.10 -1.83
CA TYR A 116 -7.82 18.84 -2.81
C TYR A 116 -8.36 17.41 -2.76
N TYR A 117 -8.14 16.69 -1.66
CA TYR A 117 -8.37 15.25 -1.57
C TYR A 117 -9.81 14.85 -1.91
N LYS A 118 -10.80 15.58 -1.34
CA LYS A 118 -12.22 15.28 -1.58
C LYS A 118 -12.58 15.40 -3.06
N SER A 119 -12.15 16.48 -3.71
CA SER A 119 -12.38 16.69 -5.15
C SER A 119 -11.63 15.68 -6.01
N SER A 120 -10.38 15.34 -5.66
CA SER A 120 -9.60 14.37 -6.42
C SER A 120 -10.18 12.95 -6.30
N VAL A 121 -10.72 12.56 -5.14
CA VAL A 121 -11.42 11.28 -4.95
C VAL A 121 -12.69 11.22 -5.77
N VAL A 122 -13.55 12.25 -5.73
CA VAL A 122 -14.78 12.27 -6.53
C VAL A 122 -14.45 12.11 -8.02
N LEU A 123 -13.44 12.84 -8.50
CA LEU A 123 -13.01 12.76 -9.88
C LEU A 123 -12.40 11.40 -10.24
N MET A 124 -11.38 10.96 -9.49
CA MET A 124 -10.55 9.81 -9.86
C MET A 124 -11.21 8.47 -9.50
N CYS A 125 -11.91 8.37 -8.37
CA CYS A 125 -12.53 7.13 -7.91
C CYS A 125 -13.92 6.89 -8.50
N PHE A 126 -14.70 7.94 -8.80
CA PHE A 126 -16.09 7.77 -9.22
C PHE A 126 -16.39 8.33 -10.62
N VAL A 127 -16.02 9.58 -10.91
CA VAL A 127 -16.38 10.20 -12.19
C VAL A 127 -15.61 9.55 -13.36
N ILE A 128 -14.29 9.47 -13.30
CA ILE A 128 -13.48 8.90 -14.39
C ILE A 128 -13.85 7.44 -14.66
N PRO A 129 -13.89 6.54 -13.66
CA PRO A 129 -14.22 5.13 -13.92
C PRO A 129 -15.65 4.92 -14.41
N THR A 130 -16.57 5.87 -14.18
CA THR A 130 -17.95 5.82 -14.69
C THR A 130 -18.05 6.42 -16.10
N CYS A 131 -17.53 7.62 -16.32
CA CYS A 131 -17.72 8.34 -17.59
C CYS A 131 -16.91 7.73 -18.72
N VAL A 132 -15.68 7.26 -18.48
CA VAL A 132 -14.83 6.68 -19.53
C VAL A 132 -15.52 5.50 -20.24
N PRO A 133 -16.01 4.45 -19.55
CA PRO A 133 -16.73 3.37 -20.22
C PRO A 133 -18.02 3.80 -20.89
N TRP A 134 -18.75 4.72 -20.28
CA TRP A 134 -20.01 5.20 -20.83
C TRP A 134 -19.80 5.93 -22.16
N TYR A 135 -18.81 6.81 -22.25
CA TYR A 135 -18.57 7.63 -23.45
C TYR A 135 -17.73 6.92 -24.52
N LEU A 136 -16.69 6.16 -24.17
CA LEU A 136 -15.72 5.68 -25.16
C LEU A 136 -16.13 4.40 -25.88
N TRP A 137 -16.93 3.54 -25.27
CA TRP A 137 -17.36 2.28 -25.89
C TRP A 137 -18.83 1.94 -25.60
N GLY A 138 -19.63 2.93 -25.20
CA GLY A 138 -21.08 2.82 -25.12
C GLY A 138 -21.61 1.88 -24.02
N GLU A 139 -20.87 1.70 -22.93
CA GLU A 139 -21.37 0.95 -21.77
C GLU A 139 -22.56 1.66 -21.13
N SER A 140 -23.51 0.92 -20.57
CA SER A 140 -24.61 1.56 -19.83
C SER A 140 -24.10 2.34 -18.61
N LEU A 141 -24.69 3.49 -18.32
CA LEU A 141 -24.31 4.30 -17.15
C LEU A 141 -24.43 3.49 -15.84
N TRP A 142 -25.42 2.60 -15.75
CA TRP A 142 -25.62 1.70 -14.62
C TRP A 142 -24.43 0.75 -14.41
N ASN A 143 -24.04 0.00 -15.44
CA ASN A 143 -22.90 -0.92 -15.35
C ASN A 143 -21.58 -0.18 -15.12
N ALA A 144 -21.38 0.95 -15.81
CA ALA A 144 -20.21 1.80 -15.64
C ALA A 144 -20.04 2.24 -14.17
N TYR A 145 -21.12 2.73 -13.55
CA TYR A 145 -21.06 3.17 -12.16
C TYR A 145 -20.90 2.00 -11.19
N PHE A 146 -21.76 0.98 -11.25
CA PHE A 146 -21.75 -0.09 -10.26
C PHE A 146 -20.56 -1.05 -10.40
N LEU A 147 -20.09 -1.33 -11.62
CA LEU A 147 -18.99 -2.26 -11.84
C LEU A 147 -17.62 -1.57 -11.84
N ALA A 148 -17.44 -0.55 -12.68
CA ALA A 148 -16.13 0.11 -12.82
C ALA A 148 -15.82 1.09 -11.68
N SER A 149 -16.84 1.62 -11.00
CA SER A 149 -16.66 2.43 -9.80
C SER A 149 -16.84 1.64 -8.51
N ILE A 150 -18.07 1.24 -8.17
CA ILE A 150 -18.40 0.70 -6.84
C ILE A 150 -17.75 -0.66 -6.59
N LEU A 151 -17.99 -1.65 -7.44
CA LEU A 151 -17.46 -3.01 -7.24
C LEU A 151 -15.93 -3.01 -7.27
N ARG A 152 -15.32 -2.34 -8.25
CA ARG A 152 -13.85 -2.19 -8.35
C ARG A 152 -13.27 -1.53 -7.09
N TYR A 153 -13.90 -0.48 -6.56
CA TYR A 153 -13.48 0.15 -5.29
C TYR A 153 -13.56 -0.83 -4.12
N THR A 154 -14.70 -1.51 -3.95
CA THR A 154 -14.92 -2.50 -2.89
C THR A 154 -13.89 -3.62 -2.94
N ILE A 155 -13.61 -4.17 -4.13
CA ILE A 155 -12.58 -5.21 -4.30
C ILE A 155 -11.20 -4.66 -3.92
N SER A 156 -10.85 -3.45 -4.38
CA SER A 156 -9.56 -2.83 -4.09
C SER A 156 -9.33 -2.62 -2.59
N LEU A 157 -10.37 -2.21 -1.87
CA LEU A 157 -10.34 -2.08 -0.42
C LEU A 157 -10.07 -3.42 0.26
N ASN A 158 -10.87 -4.45 -0.04
CA ASN A 158 -10.74 -5.76 0.59
C ASN A 158 -9.37 -6.40 0.29
N VAL A 159 -8.87 -6.25 -0.94
CA VAL A 159 -7.52 -6.70 -1.31
C VAL A 159 -6.45 -6.01 -0.45
N THR A 160 -6.56 -4.70 -0.23
CA THR A 160 -5.62 -3.97 0.63
C THR A 160 -5.74 -4.40 2.08
N TRP A 161 -6.97 -4.55 2.58
CA TRP A 161 -7.25 -4.96 3.95
C TRP A 161 -6.82 -6.39 4.27
N LEU A 162 -6.72 -7.28 3.27
CA LEU A 162 -6.12 -8.60 3.45
C LEU A 162 -4.63 -8.53 3.83
N VAL A 163 -3.92 -7.46 3.47
CA VAL A 163 -2.53 -7.25 3.92
C VAL A 163 -2.51 -7.05 5.44
N ASN A 164 -3.38 -6.19 5.97
CA ASN A 164 -3.47 -5.93 7.41
C ASN A 164 -4.00 -7.12 8.22
N SER A 165 -4.89 -7.94 7.63
CA SER A 165 -5.51 -9.08 8.32
C SER A 165 -4.82 -10.40 8.00
N ALA A 166 -5.04 -10.94 6.81
CA ALA A 166 -4.55 -12.26 6.43
C ALA A 166 -3.02 -12.34 6.46
N ALA A 167 -2.31 -11.29 6.01
CA ALA A 167 -0.85 -11.29 6.02
C ALA A 167 -0.22 -11.07 7.41
N HIS A 168 -1.01 -10.85 8.47
CA HIS A 168 -0.56 -10.91 9.87
C HIS A 168 -0.93 -12.20 10.59
N MET A 169 -1.72 -13.08 9.96
CA MET A 169 -2.30 -14.26 10.63
C MET A 169 -1.94 -15.58 9.94
N TYR A 170 -1.93 -15.62 8.61
CA TYR A 170 -1.84 -16.85 7.83
C TYR A 170 -0.65 -16.82 6.88
N GLY A 171 0.21 -17.84 6.97
CA GLY A 171 1.39 -18.02 6.12
C GLY A 171 2.66 -18.33 6.90
N ASN A 172 3.80 -18.22 6.20
CA ASN A 172 5.12 -18.57 6.74
C ASN A 172 5.89 -17.34 7.23
N ARG A 173 6.94 -17.53 8.03
CA ARG A 173 7.81 -16.47 8.56
C ARG A 173 9.30 -16.80 8.36
N PRO A 174 9.76 -16.91 7.10
CA PRO A 174 11.12 -17.35 6.79
C PRO A 174 12.21 -16.36 7.24
N TYR A 175 11.89 -15.09 7.51
CA TYR A 175 12.88 -14.08 7.90
C TYR A 175 12.85 -13.78 9.40
N ASP A 176 11.67 -13.69 10.00
CA ASP A 176 11.53 -13.44 11.43
C ASP A 176 10.25 -14.07 12.01
N LYS A 177 10.43 -15.13 12.80
CA LYS A 177 9.35 -15.88 13.47
C LYS A 177 8.81 -15.19 14.73
N TYR A 178 9.46 -14.14 15.22
CA TYR A 178 9.07 -13.43 16.44
C TYR A 178 8.09 -12.28 16.18
N ILE A 179 7.86 -11.94 14.91
CA ILE A 179 6.82 -10.99 14.49
C ILE A 179 5.61 -11.73 13.90
N ASN A 180 4.46 -11.07 13.86
CA ASN A 180 3.22 -11.62 13.29
C ASN A 180 3.12 -11.60 11.75
N PRO A 181 3.65 -10.60 11.01
CA PRO A 181 3.63 -10.53 9.55
C PRO A 181 4.14 -11.81 8.88
N ARG A 182 3.49 -12.23 7.78
CA ARG A 182 3.60 -13.54 7.15
C ARG A 182 3.76 -13.42 5.64
N GLN A 183 4.47 -14.38 5.03
CA GLN A 183 4.44 -14.58 3.59
C GLN A 183 3.13 -15.30 3.23
N ASN A 184 2.28 -14.65 2.43
CA ASN A 184 0.99 -15.19 2.01
C ASN A 184 0.81 -15.08 0.50
N THR A 185 0.87 -16.21 -0.21
CA THR A 185 0.80 -16.27 -1.68
C THR A 185 -0.52 -15.72 -2.24
N PHE A 186 -1.65 -15.96 -1.57
CA PHE A 186 -2.94 -15.45 -2.03
C PHE A 186 -2.99 -13.92 -1.94
N VAL A 187 -2.47 -13.35 -0.86
CA VAL A 187 -2.34 -11.90 -0.72
C VAL A 187 -1.35 -11.33 -1.74
N THR A 188 -0.24 -12.01 -2.02
CA THR A 188 0.72 -11.60 -3.06
C THR A 188 0.06 -11.47 -4.43
N LEU A 189 -0.78 -12.45 -4.81
CA LEU A 189 -1.50 -12.45 -6.08
C LEU A 189 -2.55 -11.33 -6.16
N GLY A 190 -3.32 -11.13 -5.09
CA GLY A 190 -4.36 -10.10 -5.06
C GLY A 190 -3.81 -8.68 -4.95
N ALA A 191 -2.86 -8.45 -4.04
CA ALA A 191 -2.34 -7.14 -3.65
C ALA A 191 -1.05 -6.76 -4.40
N MET A 192 -0.88 -7.20 -5.65
CA MET A 192 0.23 -6.79 -6.53
C MET A 192 1.64 -6.87 -5.90
N GLY A 193 1.91 -7.94 -5.15
CA GLY A 193 3.21 -8.18 -4.52
C GLY A 193 3.28 -7.87 -3.01
N GLU A 194 2.27 -7.27 -2.40
CA GLU A 194 2.33 -6.86 -0.98
C GLU A 194 2.11 -8.00 0.03
N GLY A 195 1.87 -9.23 -0.44
CA GLY A 195 1.73 -10.41 0.41
C GLY A 195 3.04 -10.98 0.95
N PHE A 196 4.20 -10.44 0.56
CA PHE A 196 5.50 -10.77 1.13
C PHE A 196 5.74 -10.04 2.47
N HIS A 197 4.77 -10.14 3.38
CA HIS A 197 4.66 -9.25 4.52
C HIS A 197 5.68 -9.53 5.63
N ASN A 198 6.11 -10.79 5.82
CA ASN A 198 7.19 -11.11 6.76
C ASN A 198 8.51 -10.48 6.33
N TYR A 199 8.81 -10.54 5.02
CA TYR A 199 9.98 -9.86 4.47
C TYR A 199 9.87 -8.35 4.66
N HIS A 200 8.71 -7.79 4.28
CA HIS A 200 8.48 -6.36 4.32
C HIS A 200 8.65 -5.76 5.72
N HIS A 201 8.09 -6.39 6.77
CA HIS A 201 8.29 -5.93 8.15
C HIS A 201 9.71 -6.12 8.67
N THR A 202 10.44 -7.09 8.11
CA THR A 202 11.83 -7.33 8.47
C THR A 202 12.78 -6.32 7.81
N PHE A 203 12.49 -5.95 6.55
CA PHE A 203 13.29 -5.03 5.73
C PHE A 203 12.41 -3.91 5.15
N PRO A 204 11.84 -3.03 5.98
CA PRO A 204 10.87 -2.03 5.54
C PRO A 204 11.45 -0.96 4.61
N PHE A 205 12.78 -0.89 4.49
CA PHE A 205 13.44 0.05 3.57
C PHE A 205 13.61 -0.51 2.14
N ASP A 206 13.36 -1.80 1.92
CA ASP A 206 13.54 -2.45 0.62
C ASP A 206 12.42 -2.04 -0.37
N TYR A 207 12.80 -1.57 -1.55
CA TYR A 207 11.85 -1.05 -2.55
C TYR A 207 10.99 -2.14 -3.19
N SER A 208 11.46 -3.38 -3.19
CA SER A 208 10.71 -4.50 -3.74
C SER A 208 9.70 -5.05 -2.73
N ALA A 209 9.84 -4.73 -1.44
CA ALA A 209 9.08 -5.35 -0.35
C ALA A 209 9.11 -6.89 -0.37
N SER A 210 10.10 -7.48 -1.05
CA SER A 210 10.22 -8.93 -1.25
C SER A 210 11.66 -9.29 -1.61
N GLU A 211 12.18 -10.39 -1.09
CA GLU A 211 13.49 -10.93 -1.51
C GLU A 211 13.51 -11.32 -2.99
N LEU A 212 12.39 -11.82 -3.50
CA LEU A 212 12.31 -12.49 -4.80
C LEU A 212 11.55 -11.62 -5.81
N GLY A 213 12.07 -10.44 -6.16
CA GLY A 213 11.41 -9.46 -7.04
C GLY A 213 10.92 -9.98 -8.41
N LEU A 214 11.32 -11.19 -8.84
CA LEU A 214 10.82 -11.88 -10.04
C LEU A 214 9.66 -12.86 -9.78
N LYS A 215 9.35 -13.22 -8.54
CA LYS A 215 8.10 -13.89 -8.17
C LYS A 215 7.00 -12.84 -8.12
N PHE A 216 5.93 -13.02 -8.90
CA PHE A 216 4.77 -12.13 -9.08
C PHE A 216 4.73 -10.90 -8.14
N ASN A 217 5.45 -9.83 -8.53
CA ASN A 217 5.47 -8.55 -7.82
C ASN A 217 5.34 -7.40 -8.84
N PRO A 218 4.13 -7.21 -9.40
CA PRO A 218 3.93 -6.24 -10.47
C PRO A 218 4.25 -4.80 -10.05
N THR A 219 4.17 -4.49 -8.76
CA THR A 219 4.61 -3.19 -8.22
C THR A 219 6.11 -2.97 -8.41
N THR A 220 6.94 -3.97 -8.11
CA THR A 220 8.39 -3.90 -8.37
C THR A 220 8.67 -3.74 -9.86
N TRP A 221 8.01 -4.52 -10.72
CA TRP A 221 8.18 -4.41 -12.17
C TRP A 221 7.84 -3.02 -12.70
N PHE A 222 6.77 -2.41 -12.19
CA PHE A 222 6.42 -1.03 -12.50
C PHE A 222 7.52 -0.05 -12.06
N ILE A 223 8.03 -0.17 -10.83
CA ILE A 223 9.09 0.70 -10.33
C ILE A 223 10.38 0.54 -11.16
N ASP A 224 10.73 -0.68 -11.55
CA ASP A 224 11.88 -0.98 -12.40
C ASP A 224 11.75 -0.41 -13.80
N PHE A 225 10.56 -0.51 -14.39
CA PHE A 225 10.25 0.13 -15.67
C PHE A 225 10.34 1.66 -15.57
N MET A 226 9.83 2.25 -14.49
CA MET A 226 9.97 3.69 -14.24
C MET A 226 11.44 4.10 -13.99
N PHE A 227 12.27 3.23 -13.42
CA PHE A 227 13.70 3.45 -13.27
C PHE A 227 14.40 3.43 -14.63
N TRP A 228 14.05 2.49 -15.50
CA TRP A 228 14.56 2.43 -16.87
C TRP A 228 14.20 3.68 -17.68
N LEU A 229 13.00 4.25 -17.47
CA LEU A 229 12.59 5.55 -18.03
C LEU A 229 13.26 6.76 -17.37
N GLY A 230 14.10 6.55 -16.35
CA GLY A 230 14.76 7.61 -15.60
C GLY A 230 13.81 8.43 -14.70
N LEU A 231 12.60 7.95 -14.40
CA LEU A 231 11.64 8.59 -13.50
C LEU A 231 11.82 8.15 -12.03
N VAL A 232 12.49 7.03 -11.81
CA VAL A 232 12.88 6.52 -10.48
C VAL A 232 14.39 6.54 -10.34
N THR A 233 14.87 6.81 -9.13
CA THR A 233 16.28 6.75 -8.71
C THR A 233 16.37 6.17 -7.29
N ASP A 234 17.58 5.83 -6.83
CA ASP A 234 17.87 5.42 -5.44
C ASP A 234 16.99 4.26 -4.92
N ARG A 235 16.75 3.23 -5.76
CA ARG A 235 16.06 2.00 -5.34
C ARG A 235 16.91 1.28 -4.28
N LYS A 236 16.44 1.25 -3.05
CA LYS A 236 17.12 0.60 -1.91
C LYS A 236 16.76 -0.87 -1.87
N GLN A 237 17.76 -1.74 -1.82
CA GLN A 237 17.55 -3.18 -1.70
C GLN A 237 18.39 -3.75 -0.54
N ALA A 238 17.82 -4.67 0.23
CA ALA A 238 18.56 -5.35 1.30
C ALA A 238 19.66 -6.25 0.68
N PRO A 239 20.92 -6.15 1.16
CA PRO A 239 21.99 -7.03 0.69
C PRO A 239 21.68 -8.51 0.94
N LYS A 240 22.13 -9.38 0.05
CA LYS A 240 21.86 -10.83 0.15
C LYS A 240 22.39 -11.42 1.45
N GLU A 241 23.56 -10.95 1.88
CA GLU A 241 24.23 -11.37 3.11
C GLU A 241 23.41 -10.97 4.33
N MET A 242 22.81 -9.77 4.32
CA MET A 242 21.91 -9.30 5.38
C MET A 242 20.64 -10.15 5.46
N ILE A 243 20.05 -10.47 4.31
CA ILE A 243 18.85 -11.31 4.24
C ILE A 243 19.16 -12.71 4.78
N GLN A 244 20.26 -13.32 4.33
CA GLN A 244 20.66 -14.66 4.74
C GLN A 244 20.96 -14.73 6.24
N ALA A 245 21.75 -13.79 6.77
CA ALA A 245 22.04 -13.71 8.20
C ALA A 245 20.76 -13.54 9.04
N ARG A 246 19.75 -12.81 8.53
CA ARG A 246 18.48 -12.66 9.23
C ARG A 246 17.66 -13.95 9.24
N LYS A 247 17.60 -14.68 8.12
CA LYS A 247 16.96 -16.01 8.05
C LYS A 247 17.59 -17.00 9.02
N GLU A 248 18.92 -17.07 9.07
CA GLU A 248 19.65 -17.96 9.97
C GLU A 248 19.40 -17.61 11.44
N ARG A 249 19.32 -16.32 11.76
CA ARG A 249 19.14 -15.86 13.14
C ARG A 249 17.70 -15.99 13.65
N THR A 250 16.70 -15.66 12.83
CA THR A 250 15.31 -15.51 13.29
C THR A 250 14.26 -16.19 12.41
N GLY A 251 14.65 -16.85 11.31
CA GLY A 251 13.71 -17.55 10.44
C GLY A 251 13.02 -18.74 11.12
N ASP A 252 11.86 -19.13 10.60
CA ASP A 252 11.12 -20.33 11.02
C ASP A 252 11.54 -21.61 10.28
N GLY A 253 12.41 -21.52 9.28
CA GLY A 253 12.94 -22.65 8.51
C GLY A 253 12.12 -23.06 7.29
N SER A 254 11.07 -22.30 6.93
CA SER A 254 10.27 -22.52 5.70
C SER A 254 10.94 -21.99 4.43
#